data_AF-A0A6B0SK41-F1
#
_entry.id   AF-A0A6B0SK41-F1
#
_cell.length_a   1.000
_cell.length_b   1.000
_cell.length_c   1.000
_cell.angle_alpha   90.00
_cell.angle_beta   90.00
_cell.angle_gamma   90.00
#
_symmetry.space_group_name_H-M   'P 1'
#
loop_
_entity.id
_entity.type
_entity.pdbx_description
1 polymer ?
#
loop_
_entity_poly.entity_id
_entity_poly.type
_entity_poly.pdbx_seq_one_letter_code
_entity_poly.pdbx_strand_id
1 'polypeptide(L)'
;MSSEADYVSEDLANELVSACRTTVGDRLRSVTYFDTVGEEQLYLRDDLEPGANIVGFADNERLGFRSKTIYDGSELGEYQFTIRVFEHGYLTRVIGDYHGTFVTTDRLPTDRFEDLASAVESVLEDHEST
;
A
#
# COMPACT_ATOMS: atom_id res chain seq x y z
N MET A 1 0.52 1.98 30.28
CA MET A 1 0.22 0.81 29.44
C MET A 1 1.12 0.95 28.22
N SER A 2 1.85 -0.11 27.93
CA SER A 2 3.08 -0.12 27.14
C SER A 2 2.91 0.56 25.79
N SER A 3 3.81 1.49 25.47
CA SER A 3 4.04 1.90 24.09
C SER A 3 4.54 0.67 23.36
N GLU A 4 3.67 0.07 22.55
CA GLU A 4 4.13 -0.56 21.31
C GLU A 4 4.94 0.52 20.59
N ALA A 5 6.20 0.23 20.29
CA ALA A 5 6.96 1.10 19.42
C ALA A 5 6.26 0.99 18.06
N ASP A 6 5.70 2.10 17.56
CA ASP A 6 5.13 2.14 16.22
C ASP A 6 6.17 1.60 15.23
N TYR A 7 5.75 0.62 14.44
CA TYR A 7 6.62 -0.10 13.52
C TYR A 7 7.03 0.82 12.36
N VAL A 8 6.14 1.74 12.01
CA VAL A 8 6.30 2.81 11.03
C VAL A 8 6.43 4.15 11.75
N SER A 9 7.22 5.08 11.21
CA SER A 9 7.25 6.45 11.77
C SER A 9 5.87 7.10 11.63
N GLU A 10 5.46 7.87 12.65
CA GLU A 10 4.18 8.59 12.64
C GLU A 10 4.06 9.53 11.41
N ASP A 11 5.18 10.13 10.97
CA ASP A 11 5.22 11.00 9.79
C ASP A 11 4.88 10.24 8.50
N LEU A 12 5.56 9.13 8.24
CA LEU A 12 5.29 8.27 7.07
C LEU A 12 3.85 7.73 7.10
N ALA A 13 3.41 7.28 8.28
CA ALA A 13 2.05 6.77 8.46
C ALA A 13 0.99 7.82 8.11
N ASN A 14 1.15 9.04 8.63
CA ASN A 14 0.22 10.15 8.39
C ASN A 14 0.23 10.59 6.93
N GLU A 15 1.40 10.68 6.30
CA GLU A 15 1.52 11.07 4.89
C GLU A 15 0.89 10.06 3.95
N LEU A 16 1.13 8.75 4.14
CA LEU A 16 0.50 7.69 3.34
C LEU A 16 -1.02 7.74 3.43
N VAL A 17 -1.56 7.86 4.65
CA VAL A 17 -3.01 7.94 4.87
C VAL A 17 -3.58 9.22 4.24
N SER A 18 -2.89 10.35 4.38
CA SER A 18 -3.29 11.63 3.80
C SER A 18 -3.33 11.60 2.27
N ALA A 19 -2.28 11.04 1.63
CA ALA A 19 -2.19 10.88 0.19
C ALA A 19 -3.32 9.97 -0.35
N CYS A 20 -3.54 8.83 0.32
CA CYS A 20 -4.63 7.92 -0.04
C CYS A 20 -6.00 8.59 0.07
N ARG A 21 -6.29 9.26 1.19
CA ARG A 21 -7.57 9.95 1.41
C ARG A 21 -7.80 11.08 0.41
N THR A 22 -6.77 11.85 0.09
CA THR A 22 -6.85 12.92 -0.91
C THR A 22 -7.21 12.37 -2.30
N THR A 23 -6.68 11.19 -2.63
CA THR A 23 -6.83 10.62 -3.97
C THR A 23 -8.15 9.87 -4.16
N VAL A 24 -8.56 9.05 -3.20
CA VAL A 24 -9.74 8.17 -3.33
C VAL A 24 -10.91 8.53 -2.39
N GLY A 25 -10.72 9.48 -1.48
CA GLY A 25 -11.76 9.98 -0.59
C GLY A 25 -12.38 8.88 0.28
N ASP A 26 -13.70 8.96 0.45
CA ASP A 26 -14.48 8.04 1.29
C ASP A 26 -14.49 6.58 0.80
N ARG A 27 -13.99 6.32 -0.41
CA ARG A 27 -13.85 4.97 -0.95
C ARG A 27 -12.64 4.25 -0.37
N LEU A 28 -11.74 4.94 0.33
CA LEU A 28 -10.63 4.32 1.04
C LEU A 28 -11.17 3.39 2.12
N ARG A 29 -10.73 2.12 2.10
CA ARG A 29 -11.13 1.12 3.09
C ARG A 29 -10.01 0.84 4.09
N SER A 30 -8.79 0.69 3.61
CA SER A 30 -7.62 0.47 4.47
C SER A 30 -6.33 0.93 3.82
N VAL A 31 -5.35 1.25 4.66
CA VAL A 31 -3.95 1.44 4.28
C VAL A 31 -3.10 0.55 5.18
N THR A 32 -2.24 -0.25 4.58
CA THR A 32 -1.32 -1.14 5.30
C THR A 32 0.07 -0.97 4.72
N TYR A 33 1.01 -0.52 5.55
CA TYR A 33 2.42 -0.49 5.22
C TYR A 33 3.03 -1.87 5.45
N PHE A 34 4.03 -2.23 4.65
CA PHE A 34 4.82 -3.43 4.85
C PHE A 34 6.24 -3.25 4.36
N ASP A 35 7.16 -4.04 4.90
CA ASP A 35 8.55 -4.12 4.46
C ASP A 35 9.10 -5.55 4.61
N THR A 36 10.43 -5.69 4.63
CA THR A 36 11.08 -6.99 4.79
C THR A 36 10.82 -7.68 6.13
N VAL A 37 10.57 -6.91 7.20
CA VAL A 37 10.49 -7.39 8.58
C VAL A 37 9.05 -7.57 9.09
N GLY A 38 8.07 -6.91 8.48
CA GLY A 38 6.71 -6.91 8.99
C GLY A 38 5.75 -5.97 8.25
N GLU A 39 4.60 -5.74 8.86
CA GLU A 39 3.53 -4.90 8.35
C GLU A 39 2.78 -4.17 9.48
N GLU A 40 2.19 -3.03 9.14
CA GLU A 40 1.38 -2.23 10.07
C GLU A 40 0.13 -1.67 9.36
N GLN A 41 -1.04 -1.81 9.99
CA GLN A 41 -2.29 -1.22 9.49
C GLN A 41 -2.41 0.23 9.96
N LEU A 42 -2.14 1.17 9.04
CA LEU A 42 -2.13 2.60 9.30
C LEU A 42 -3.53 3.22 9.30
N TYR A 43 -4.45 2.63 8.54
CA TYR A 43 -5.83 3.08 8.46
C TYR A 43 -6.78 1.91 8.21
N LEU A 44 -7.92 1.97 8.90
CA LEU A 44 -9.10 1.14 8.63
C LEU A 44 -10.32 2.04 8.74
N ARG A 45 -11.23 1.95 7.76
CA ARG A 45 -12.50 2.67 7.81
C ARG A 45 -13.40 2.10 8.92
N ASP A 46 -14.10 2.97 9.63
CA ASP A 46 -14.80 2.65 10.88
C ASP A 46 -15.92 1.60 10.74
N ASP A 47 -16.44 1.38 9.53
CA ASP A 47 -17.47 0.37 9.22
C ASP A 47 -16.90 -1.03 8.96
N LEU A 48 -15.57 -1.20 8.97
CA LEU A 48 -14.89 -2.45 8.69
C LEU A 48 -14.36 -3.10 9.98
N GLU A 49 -14.48 -4.42 10.05
CA GLU A 49 -13.94 -5.18 11.18
C GLU A 49 -12.40 -5.30 11.07
N PRO A 50 -11.65 -4.95 12.14
CA PRO A 50 -10.21 -5.20 12.21
C PRO A 50 -9.92 -6.69 12.04
N GLY A 51 -8.92 -7.03 11.24
CA GLY A 51 -8.48 -8.42 11.05
C GLY A 51 -9.16 -9.17 9.89
N ALA A 52 -9.94 -8.51 9.04
CA ALA A 52 -10.37 -9.10 7.76
C ALA A 52 -9.18 -9.24 6.78
N ASN A 53 -8.42 -10.32 6.92
CA ASN A 53 -7.51 -10.93 5.93
C ASN A 53 -6.32 -10.13 5.35
N ILE A 54 -6.00 -8.91 5.78
CA ILE A 54 -4.84 -8.20 5.19
C ILE A 54 -3.50 -8.84 5.61
N VAL A 55 -3.43 -9.38 6.83
CA VAL A 55 -2.24 -10.08 7.39
C VAL A 55 -1.88 -11.35 6.61
N GLY A 56 -2.85 -11.99 5.95
CA GLY A 56 -2.59 -13.19 5.13
C GLY A 56 -1.98 -12.89 3.75
N PHE A 57 -2.05 -11.64 3.28
CA PHE A 57 -1.50 -11.25 1.98
C PHE A 57 -0.01 -10.89 2.08
N ALA A 58 0.44 -10.25 3.16
CA ALA A 58 1.81 -9.80 3.31
C ALA A 58 2.84 -10.95 3.25
N ASP A 59 2.54 -12.11 3.86
CA ASP A 59 3.43 -13.27 3.84
C ASP A 59 3.61 -13.91 2.44
N ASN A 60 2.58 -13.89 1.58
CA ASN A 60 2.72 -14.33 0.17
C ASN A 60 3.47 -13.29 -0.69
N GLU A 61 3.55 -12.05 -0.22
CA GLU A 61 4.00 -10.88 -0.99
C GLU A 61 5.44 -10.47 -0.69
N ARG A 62 6.10 -11.07 0.30
CA ARG A 62 7.58 -11.05 0.42
C ARG A 62 8.27 -11.63 -0.83
N LEU A 63 7.56 -12.43 -1.65
CA LEU A 63 7.99 -12.83 -2.99
C LEU A 63 7.89 -11.69 -4.04
N GLY A 64 7.08 -10.67 -3.75
CA GLY A 64 6.77 -9.50 -4.57
C GLY A 64 7.94 -8.54 -4.77
N PHE A 65 8.80 -8.33 -3.76
CA PHE A 65 10.04 -7.55 -3.91
C PHE A 65 10.96 -8.15 -4.99
N ARG A 66 10.92 -9.47 -5.15
CA ARG A 66 11.63 -10.19 -6.21
C ARG A 66 11.05 -9.96 -7.61
N SER A 67 9.80 -9.48 -7.71
CA SER A 67 9.08 -9.28 -8.97
C SER A 67 9.60 -8.07 -9.73
N LYS A 68 10.02 -6.98 -9.05
CA LYS A 68 10.59 -5.78 -9.68
C LYS A 68 11.83 -6.16 -10.50
N THR A 69 12.71 -7.00 -9.94
CA THR A 69 13.90 -7.52 -10.63
C THR A 69 13.60 -8.46 -11.80
N ILE A 70 12.44 -9.13 -11.82
CA ILE A 70 12.07 -10.05 -12.91
C ILE A 70 11.67 -9.27 -14.18
N TYR A 71 11.05 -8.11 -14.01
CA TYR A 71 10.59 -7.27 -15.13
C TYR A 71 11.63 -6.23 -15.57
N ASP A 72 12.72 -6.09 -14.81
CA ASP A 72 13.82 -5.17 -15.14
C ASP A 72 14.43 -5.51 -16.52
N GLY A 73 14.64 -4.48 -17.33
CA GLY A 73 15.13 -4.62 -18.71
C GLY A 73 14.14 -5.26 -19.69
N SER A 74 12.86 -5.42 -19.33
CA SER A 74 11.82 -5.86 -20.27
C SER A 74 11.29 -4.71 -21.14
N GLU A 75 10.70 -5.05 -22.29
CA GLU A 75 10.02 -4.08 -23.19
C GLU A 75 8.81 -3.39 -22.53
N LEU A 76 8.36 -3.86 -21.36
CA LEU A 76 7.26 -3.26 -20.60
C LEU A 76 7.70 -2.07 -19.75
N GLY A 77 9.01 -1.85 -19.60
CA GLY A 77 9.57 -0.82 -18.73
C GLY A 77 9.55 -1.21 -17.26
N GLU A 78 9.73 -0.21 -16.41
CA GLU A 78 9.82 -0.38 -14.96
C GLU A 78 8.46 -0.77 -14.37
N TYR A 79 8.46 -1.74 -13.47
CA TYR A 79 7.26 -2.14 -12.74
C TYR A 79 6.77 -0.98 -11.85
N GLN A 80 5.51 -0.57 -12.03
CA GLN A 80 4.89 0.54 -11.30
C GLN A 80 4.06 0.03 -10.10
N PHE A 81 2.94 -0.65 -10.36
CA PHE A 81 2.03 -1.14 -9.32
C PHE A 81 1.20 -2.34 -9.80
N THR A 82 0.50 -3.01 -8.87
CA THR A 82 -0.45 -4.08 -9.18
C THR A 82 -1.84 -3.73 -8.66
N ILE A 83 -2.87 -4.07 -9.43
CA ILE A 83 -4.27 -4.07 -8.98
C ILE A 83 -4.77 -5.51 -8.89
N ARG A 84 -5.42 -5.85 -7.77
CA ARG A 84 -6.22 -7.07 -7.61
C ARG A 84 -7.69 -6.70 -7.47
N VAL A 85 -8.53 -7.37 -8.24
CA VAL A 85 -9.97 -7.10 -8.32
C VAL A 85 -10.73 -8.11 -7.48
N PHE A 86 -11.61 -7.61 -6.60
CA PHE A 86 -12.51 -8.39 -5.77
C PHE A 86 -13.97 -7.99 -6.02
N GLU A 87 -14.92 -8.83 -5.63
CA GLU A 87 -16.35 -8.55 -5.80
C GLU A 87 -16.78 -7.21 -5.17
N HIS A 88 -16.17 -6.88 -4.02
CA HIS A 88 -16.50 -5.74 -3.18
C HIS A 88 -15.48 -4.60 -3.24
N GLY A 89 -14.54 -4.62 -4.18
CA GLY A 89 -13.55 -3.56 -4.27
C GLY A 89 -12.23 -3.98 -4.91
N TYR A 90 -11.20 -3.22 -4.60
CA TYR A 90 -9.88 -3.39 -5.19
C TYR A 90 -8.80 -3.34 -4.12
N LEU A 91 -7.70 -4.03 -4.39
CA LEU A 91 -6.43 -3.90 -3.68
C LEU A 91 -5.40 -3.36 -4.66
N THR A 92 -4.83 -2.20 -4.35
CA THR A 92 -3.71 -1.61 -5.06
C THR A 92 -2.45 -1.86 -4.24
N ARG A 93 -1.40 -2.39 -4.88
CA ARG A 93 -0.09 -2.60 -4.27
C ARG A 93 0.94 -1.75 -4.97
N VAL A 94 1.63 -0.93 -4.19
CA VAL A 94 2.78 -0.12 -4.59
C VAL A 94 3.99 -0.60 -3.78
N ILE A 95 5.14 -0.77 -4.44
CA ILE A 95 6.37 -1.28 -3.82
C ILE A 95 7.51 -0.33 -4.19
N GLY A 96 8.18 0.23 -3.18
CA GLY A 96 9.48 0.87 -3.29
C GLY A 96 10.59 -0.17 -3.39
N ASP A 97 11.77 0.08 -2.85
CA ASP A 97 12.87 -0.89 -2.88
C ASP A 97 12.69 -1.99 -1.84
N TYR A 98 12.55 -1.63 -0.57
CA TYR A 98 12.47 -2.59 0.56
C TYR A 98 11.18 -2.50 1.37
N HIS A 99 10.26 -1.63 0.97
CA HIS A 99 8.97 -1.47 1.59
C HIS A 99 7.88 -1.14 0.57
N GLY A 100 6.63 -1.08 1.02
CA GLY A 100 5.50 -0.85 0.16
C GLY A 100 4.22 -0.61 0.93
N THR A 101 3.13 -0.45 0.19
CA THR A 101 1.80 -0.21 0.76
C THR A 101 0.73 -0.98 0.00
N PHE A 102 -0.18 -1.57 0.76
CA PHE A 102 -1.47 -2.05 0.28
C PHE A 102 -2.54 -1.02 0.58
N VAL A 103 -3.27 -0.63 -0.45
CA VAL A 103 -4.43 0.24 -0.33
C VAL A 103 -5.66 -0.55 -0.79
N THR A 104 -6.64 -0.71 0.09
CA THR A 104 -7.93 -1.29 -0.29
C THR A 104 -8.99 -0.21 -0.45
N THR A 105 -9.88 -0.42 -1.41
CA THR A 105 -10.89 0.56 -1.78
C THR A 105 -12.21 -0.10 -2.14
N ASP A 106 -13.32 0.62 -1.98
CA ASP A 106 -14.56 0.30 -2.68
C ASP A 106 -14.35 0.35 -4.20
N ARG A 107 -15.39 0.09 -4.98
CA ARG A 107 -15.28 0.20 -6.44
C ARG A 107 -14.82 1.60 -6.85
N LEU A 108 -13.75 1.68 -7.63
CA LEU A 108 -13.20 2.90 -8.22
C LEU A 108 -13.17 2.80 -9.76
N PRO A 109 -13.26 3.94 -10.46
CA PRO A 109 -12.96 3.98 -11.89
C PRO A 109 -11.45 3.83 -12.11
N THR A 110 -11.07 3.30 -13.28
CA THR A 110 -9.71 2.81 -13.53
C THR A 110 -8.63 3.90 -13.46
N ASP A 111 -8.94 5.12 -13.89
CA ASP A 111 -8.05 6.28 -13.84
C ASP A 111 -7.54 6.59 -12.43
N ARG A 112 -8.35 6.27 -11.40
CA ARG A 112 -7.97 6.52 -10.01
C ARG A 112 -6.86 5.62 -9.48
N PHE A 113 -6.59 4.50 -10.13
CA PHE A 113 -5.51 3.62 -9.67
C PHE A 113 -4.13 4.17 -10.01
N GLU A 114 -3.98 4.83 -11.16
CA GLU A 114 -2.73 5.50 -11.53
C GLU A 114 -2.46 6.68 -10.61
N ASP A 115 -3.47 7.54 -10.37
CA ASP A 115 -3.37 8.64 -9.41
C ASP A 115 -2.98 8.13 -8.01
N LEU A 116 -3.63 7.05 -7.54
CA LEU A 116 -3.38 6.48 -6.21
C LEU A 116 -1.99 5.88 -6.12
N ALA A 117 -1.56 5.15 -7.14
CA ALA A 117 -0.25 4.54 -7.17
C ALA A 117 0.85 5.59 -7.14
N SER A 118 0.74 6.63 -7.98
CA SER A 118 1.70 7.73 -8.04
C SER A 118 1.77 8.52 -6.73
N ALA A 119 0.62 8.79 -6.09
CA ALA A 119 0.59 9.48 -4.81
C ALA A 119 1.25 8.67 -3.68
N VAL A 120 1.03 7.35 -3.66
CA VAL A 120 1.64 6.46 -2.67
C VAL A 120 3.14 6.30 -2.93
N GLU A 121 3.54 6.10 -4.19
CA GLU A 121 4.95 5.98 -4.59
C GLU A 121 5.75 7.20 -4.18
N SER A 122 5.25 8.41 -4.45
CA SER A 122 5.91 9.66 -4.07
C SER A 122 6.21 9.72 -2.57
N VAL A 123 5.25 9.31 -1.73
CA VAL A 123 5.44 9.27 -0.27
C VAL A 123 6.44 8.19 0.14
N LEU A 124 6.44 7.04 -0.53
CA LEU A 124 7.43 6.00 -0.24
C LEU A 124 8.86 6.50 -0.56
N GLU A 125 9.06 7.09 -1.74
CA GLU A 125 10.36 7.62 -2.18
C GLU A 125 10.91 8.74 -1.26
N ASP A 126 10.03 9.64 -0.80
CA ASP A 126 10.40 10.72 0.12
C ASP A 126 10.96 10.19 1.45
N HIS A 127 10.49 9.00 1.89
CA HIS A 127 10.90 8.35 3.13
C HIS A 127 11.96 7.25 2.94
N GLU A 128 12.38 6.96 1.70
CA GLU A 128 13.55 6.10 1.41
C GLU A 128 14.89 6.83 1.58
N SER A 129 14.88 8.16 1.52
CA SER A 129 16.09 9.00 1.50
C SER A 129 16.60 9.45 2.88
N THR A 130 16.09 8.87 3.98
CA THR A 130 16.45 9.25 5.37
C THR A 130 17.30 8.19 6.07
#